data_AF-A0A0D0NEN5-F1
#
_entry.id   AF-A0A0D0NEN5-F1
#
_cell.length_a   1.000
_cell.length_b   1.000
_cell.length_c   1.000
_cell.angle_alpha   90.00
_cell.angle_beta   90.00
_cell.angle_gamma   90.00
#
_symmetry.space_group_name_H-M   'P 1'
#
loop_
_entity.id
_entity.type
_entity.pdbx_description
1 polymer ?
#
loop_
_entity_poly.entity_id
_entity_poly.type
_entity_poly.pdbx_seq_one_letter_code
_entity_poly.pdbx_strand_id
1 'polypeptide(L)'
;MRFLPGLICLLPLLSPLAHAELIDDINDRGELRIALEANTAPFNFKEDGKLTGFEVELGQMLASELDVRADFVVTDAADLLTGVESGKYDVAINHIAMTPELAERFDTSAAYSQPDAQLLAKKDETQRPLMMAQSFQPEEKSGPAPHLVIPFQKGNPAFKASLDNALTRIKDDGRLEQLSQKWLGKQQ
;
A
#
# COMPACT_ATOMS: atom_id res chain seq x y z
N MET A 1 -50.89 -31.06 42.63
CA MET A 1 -49.61 -30.52 43.13
C MET A 1 -48.72 -30.23 41.91
N ARG A 2 -48.38 -28.94 41.78
CA ARG A 2 -47.35 -28.24 40.97
C ARG A 2 -46.72 -28.94 39.75
N PHE A 3 -47.01 -28.37 38.58
CA PHE A 3 -46.25 -28.43 37.34
C PHE A 3 -44.88 -27.74 37.49
N LEU A 4 -43.83 -28.30 36.88
CA LEU A 4 -42.58 -27.57 36.61
C LEU A 4 -42.10 -27.92 35.20
N PRO A 5 -42.39 -27.10 34.17
CA PRO A 5 -41.75 -27.25 32.87
C PRO A 5 -40.34 -26.67 32.95
N GLY A 6 -39.34 -27.49 32.65
CA GLY A 6 -37.94 -27.11 32.57
C GLY A 6 -37.71 -26.09 31.47
N LEU A 7 -37.25 -24.91 31.86
CA LEU A 7 -36.81 -23.83 30.99
C LEU A 7 -35.44 -24.20 30.40
N ILE A 8 -35.41 -24.64 29.14
CA ILE A 8 -34.18 -24.73 28.36
C ILE A 8 -33.80 -23.31 27.96
N CYS A 9 -32.87 -22.70 28.68
CA CYS A 9 -32.23 -21.45 28.27
C CYS A 9 -31.36 -21.72 27.05
N LEU A 10 -31.90 -21.45 25.86
CA LEU A 10 -31.13 -21.37 24.62
C LEU A 10 -30.30 -20.06 24.68
N LEU A 11 -29.05 -20.14 25.13
CA LEU A 11 -28.10 -19.04 24.98
C LEU A 11 -27.87 -18.84 23.47
N PRO A 12 -28.22 -17.68 22.89
CA PRO A 12 -27.80 -17.39 21.53
C PRO A 12 -26.28 -17.33 21.54
N LEU A 13 -25.64 -18.24 20.80
CA LEU A 13 -24.25 -18.10 20.39
C LEU A 13 -24.15 -16.78 19.65
N LEU A 14 -23.71 -15.74 20.36
CA LEU A 14 -23.28 -14.48 19.77
C LEU A 14 -22.06 -14.84 18.91
N SER A 15 -22.32 -15.22 17.67
CA SER A 15 -21.26 -15.37 16.68
C SER A 15 -20.62 -13.99 16.58
N PRO A 16 -19.29 -13.85 16.76
CA PRO A 16 -18.65 -12.59 16.47
C PRO A 16 -19.04 -12.25 15.04
N LEU A 17 -19.59 -11.04 14.89
CA LEU A 17 -20.05 -10.49 13.63
C LEU A 17 -18.89 -10.63 12.62
N ALA A 18 -18.93 -11.65 11.78
CA ALA A 18 -18.03 -11.77 10.64
C ALA A 18 -18.39 -10.58 9.73
N HIS A 19 -17.72 -9.45 9.94
CA HIS A 19 -17.71 -8.40 8.94
C HIS A 19 -17.12 -9.02 7.68
N ALA A 20 -17.81 -8.87 6.56
CA ALA A 20 -17.24 -9.24 5.28
C ALA A 20 -15.94 -8.45 5.11
N GLU A 21 -14.82 -9.16 5.01
CA GLU A 21 -13.51 -8.55 4.84
C GLU A 21 -13.31 -8.21 3.36
N LEU A 22 -12.57 -7.14 3.09
CA LEU A 22 -12.20 -6.74 1.74
C LEU A 22 -11.55 -7.89 0.93
N ILE A 23 -10.80 -8.78 1.59
CA ILE A 23 -10.18 -9.94 0.91
C ILE A 23 -11.20 -10.94 0.39
N ASP A 24 -12.32 -11.14 1.08
CA ASP A 24 -13.37 -12.06 0.64
C ASP A 24 -14.03 -11.49 -0.63
N ASP A 25 -14.36 -10.20 -0.61
CA ASP A 25 -14.94 -9.53 -1.77
C ASP A 25 -13.99 -9.57 -2.99
N ILE A 26 -12.68 -9.36 -2.78
CA ILE A 26 -11.64 -9.44 -3.82
C ILE A 26 -11.58 -10.84 -4.43
N ASN A 27 -11.58 -11.87 -3.59
CA ASN A 27 -11.55 -13.26 -4.03
C ASN A 27 -12.82 -13.65 -4.80
N ASP A 28 -13.99 -13.24 -4.30
CA ASP A 28 -15.28 -13.51 -4.93
C ASP A 28 -15.38 -12.88 -6.33
N ARG A 29 -14.83 -11.66 -6.51
CA ARG A 29 -14.78 -11.01 -7.84
C ARG A 29 -13.61 -11.48 -8.71
N GLY A 30 -12.57 -12.08 -8.13
CA GLY A 30 -11.37 -12.54 -8.82
C GLY A 30 -10.48 -11.42 -9.38
N GLU A 31 -10.58 -10.21 -8.82
CA GLU A 31 -9.78 -9.06 -9.22
C GLU A 31 -9.52 -8.06 -8.07
N LEU A 32 -8.31 -7.51 -8.04
CA LEU A 32 -7.88 -6.41 -7.18
C LEU A 32 -8.01 -5.10 -7.98
N ARG A 33 -8.90 -4.20 -7.55
CA ARG A 33 -9.12 -2.89 -8.19
C ARG A 33 -8.10 -1.87 -7.67
N ILE A 34 -7.17 -1.47 -8.53
CA ILE A 34 -6.02 -0.63 -8.20
C ILE A 34 -6.19 0.75 -8.84
N ALA A 35 -6.30 1.78 -8.01
CA ALA A 35 -6.33 3.16 -8.46
C ALA A 35 -4.93 3.77 -8.59
N LEU A 36 -4.70 4.49 -9.68
CA LEU A 36 -3.47 5.23 -9.93
C LEU A 36 -3.70 6.38 -10.91
N GLU A 37 -2.72 7.30 -10.99
CA GLU A 37 -2.57 8.19 -12.14
C GLU A 37 -1.77 7.50 -13.24
N ALA A 38 -1.73 8.08 -14.44
CA ALA A 38 -0.99 7.52 -15.58
C ALA A 38 -0.12 8.56 -16.28
N ASN A 39 0.45 9.47 -15.50
CA ASN A 39 1.18 10.66 -15.95
C ASN A 39 2.61 10.77 -15.37
N THR A 40 3.07 9.80 -14.57
CA THR A 40 4.30 9.88 -13.79
C THR A 40 5.27 8.76 -14.16
N ALA A 41 6.09 8.98 -15.21
CA ALA A 41 7.19 8.07 -15.55
C ALA A 41 8.35 8.22 -14.55
N PRO A 42 9.08 7.13 -14.19
CA PRO A 42 8.97 5.75 -14.69
C PRO A 42 7.95 4.86 -13.94
N PHE A 43 7.04 5.43 -13.16
CA PHE A 43 6.32 4.67 -12.16
C PHE A 43 4.90 4.25 -12.53
N ASN A 44 4.06 5.19 -12.98
CA ASN A 44 2.73 4.90 -13.52
C ASN A 44 2.46 5.87 -14.68
N PHE A 45 2.58 5.37 -15.91
CA PHE A 45 2.47 6.20 -17.10
C PHE A 45 1.94 5.41 -18.29
N LYS A 46 1.57 6.10 -19.37
CA LYS A 46 1.23 5.45 -20.63
C LYS A 46 2.39 5.50 -21.60
N GLU A 47 2.77 4.34 -22.13
CA GLU A 47 3.67 4.18 -23.27
C GLU A 47 2.89 3.54 -24.41
N ASP A 48 2.87 4.17 -25.59
CA ASP A 48 2.07 3.73 -26.75
C ASP A 48 0.59 3.44 -26.41
N GLY A 49 0.03 4.26 -25.52
CA GLY A 49 -1.36 4.14 -25.06
C GLY A 49 -1.60 3.03 -24.01
N LYS A 50 -0.57 2.26 -23.64
CA LYS A 50 -0.65 1.20 -22.63
C LYS A 50 -0.13 1.68 -21.29
N LEU A 51 -0.88 1.39 -20.23
CA LEU A 51 -0.46 1.66 -18.85
C LEU A 51 0.74 0.77 -18.49
N THR A 52 1.81 1.38 -17.99
CA THR A 52 3.09 0.73 -17.66
C THR A 52 3.84 1.51 -16.57
N GLY A 53 4.90 0.92 -16.04
CA GLY A 53 5.77 1.53 -15.03
C GLY A 53 5.96 0.66 -13.79
N PHE A 54 6.83 1.13 -12.88
CA PHE A 54 7.16 0.45 -11.63
C PHE A 54 5.93 0.06 -10.80
N GLU A 55 5.02 1.00 -10.54
CA GLU A 55 3.87 0.77 -9.67
C GLU A 55 2.77 -0.05 -10.35
N VAL A 56 2.72 0.00 -11.68
CA VAL A 56 1.83 -0.84 -12.49
C VAL A 56 2.28 -2.31 -12.39
N GLU A 57 3.57 -2.58 -12.59
CA GLU A 57 4.10 -3.94 -12.48
C GLU A 57 4.09 -4.44 -11.03
N LEU A 58 4.32 -3.58 -10.03
CA LEU A 58 4.13 -3.93 -8.62
C LEU A 58 2.69 -4.34 -8.33
N GLY A 59 1.71 -3.57 -8.80
CA GLY A 59 0.28 -3.90 -8.64
C GLY A 59 -0.08 -5.25 -9.27
N GLN A 60 0.49 -5.57 -10.44
CA GLN A 60 0.31 -6.88 -11.08
C GLN A 60 0.91 -8.02 -10.26
N MET A 61 2.10 -7.83 -9.69
CA MET A 61 2.73 -8.84 -8.83
C MET A 61 1.91 -9.08 -7.55
N LEU A 62 1.39 -8.01 -6.94
CA LEU A 62 0.56 -8.11 -5.73
C LEU A 62 -0.74 -8.85 -6.02
N ALA A 63 -1.44 -8.51 -7.10
CA ALA A 63 -2.66 -9.22 -7.50
C ALA A 63 -2.37 -10.72 -7.76
N SER A 64 -1.24 -11.03 -8.41
CA SER A 64 -0.83 -12.41 -8.65
C SER A 64 -0.53 -13.18 -7.36
N GLU A 65 0.09 -12.56 -6.35
CA GLU A 65 0.31 -13.20 -5.04
C GLU A 65 -1.00 -13.46 -4.27
N LEU A 66 -2.02 -12.66 -4.55
CA LEU A 66 -3.37 -12.79 -4.01
C LEU A 66 -4.26 -13.74 -4.85
N ASP A 67 -3.72 -14.38 -5.89
CA ASP A 67 -4.43 -15.27 -6.81
C ASP A 67 -5.63 -14.62 -7.54
N VAL A 68 -5.51 -13.31 -7.84
CA VAL A 68 -6.52 -12.53 -8.55
C VAL A 68 -5.91 -11.72 -9.69
N ARG A 69 -6.76 -11.18 -10.59
CA ARG A 69 -6.31 -10.27 -11.66
C ARG A 69 -6.11 -8.85 -11.13
N ALA A 70 -5.14 -8.12 -11.67
CA ALA A 70 -5.10 -6.67 -11.45
C ALA A 70 -6.10 -5.97 -12.39
N ASP A 71 -6.99 -5.15 -11.82
CA ASP A 71 -7.85 -4.24 -12.57
C ASP A 71 -7.44 -2.79 -12.27
N PHE A 72 -6.86 -2.12 -13.27
CA PHE A 72 -6.32 -0.77 -13.08
C PHE A 72 -7.35 0.29 -13.45
N VAL A 73 -7.62 1.20 -12.51
CA VAL A 73 -8.44 2.38 -12.76
C VAL A 73 -7.56 3.63 -12.77
N VAL A 74 -7.42 4.21 -13.95
CA VAL A 74 -6.77 5.53 -14.11
C VAL A 74 -7.74 6.61 -13.64
N THR A 75 -7.33 7.39 -12.65
CA THR A 75 -8.14 8.43 -12.00
C THR A 75 -7.30 9.68 -11.72
N ASP A 76 -7.95 10.79 -11.38
CA ASP A 76 -7.25 12.00 -10.95
C ASP A 76 -6.80 11.91 -9.48
N ALA A 77 -5.68 12.57 -9.14
CA ALA A 77 -5.10 12.59 -7.79
C ALA A 77 -6.11 12.98 -6.69
N ALA A 78 -7.04 13.90 -7.00
CA ALA A 78 -8.05 14.39 -6.06
C ALA A 78 -9.10 13.32 -5.68
N ASP A 79 -9.35 12.36 -6.55
CA ASP A 79 -10.38 11.33 -6.39
C ASP A 79 -9.83 9.98 -5.92
N LEU A 80 -8.51 9.84 -5.91
CA LEU A 80 -7.83 8.57 -5.69
C LEU A 80 -8.07 8.02 -4.28
N LEU A 81 -7.79 8.81 -3.24
CA LEU A 81 -7.97 8.37 -1.85
C LEU A 81 -9.45 8.31 -1.44
N THR A 82 -10.29 9.23 -1.91
CA THR A 82 -11.74 9.19 -1.65
C THR A 82 -12.41 8.00 -2.35
N GLY A 83 -11.91 7.60 -3.51
CA GLY A 83 -12.32 6.37 -4.20
C GLY A 83 -11.98 5.11 -3.40
N VAL A 84 -10.80 5.06 -2.78
CA VAL A 84 -10.43 3.97 -1.85
C VAL A 84 -11.33 4.00 -0.61
N GLU A 85 -11.51 5.16 0.03
CA GLU A 85 -12.30 5.29 1.26
C GLU A 85 -13.75 4.84 1.06
N SER A 86 -14.34 5.16 -0.10
CA SER A 86 -15.70 4.75 -0.47
C SER A 86 -15.83 3.33 -1.01
N GLY A 87 -14.73 2.62 -1.27
CA GLY A 87 -14.74 1.24 -1.78
C GLY A 87 -14.97 1.15 -3.29
N LYS A 88 -14.90 2.30 -4.00
CA LYS A 88 -14.86 2.34 -5.47
C LYS A 88 -13.64 1.58 -6.00
N TYR A 89 -12.53 1.64 -5.26
CA TYR A 89 -11.29 0.91 -5.50
C TYR A 89 -10.89 0.16 -4.22
N ASP A 90 -10.16 -0.94 -4.36
CA ASP A 90 -9.71 -1.72 -3.21
C ASP A 90 -8.44 -1.11 -2.60
N VAL A 91 -7.51 -0.67 -3.46
CA VAL A 91 -6.22 -0.05 -3.08
C VAL A 91 -5.87 1.12 -4.00
N ALA A 92 -4.92 1.96 -3.57
CA ALA A 92 -4.24 2.89 -4.46
C ALA A 92 -2.71 2.70 -4.43
N ILE A 93 -2.07 2.75 -5.61
CA ILE A 93 -0.61 2.64 -5.75
C ILE A 93 -0.15 3.82 -6.62
N ASN A 94 0.26 4.91 -5.97
CA ASN A 94 0.56 6.20 -6.63
C ASN A 94 1.56 7.05 -5.83
N HIS A 95 2.72 6.51 -5.46
CA HIS A 95 3.77 7.18 -4.64
C HIS A 95 3.27 7.74 -3.32
N ILE A 96 2.39 7.01 -2.66
CA ILE A 96 1.72 7.54 -1.48
C ILE A 96 2.65 7.41 -0.28
N ALA A 97 3.18 8.54 0.18
CA ALA A 97 3.99 8.59 1.38
C ALA A 97 3.12 8.38 2.64
N MET A 98 3.62 7.58 3.57
CA MET A 98 3.01 7.44 4.89
C MET A 98 3.02 8.79 5.65
N THR A 99 1.84 9.27 6.04
CA THR A 99 1.67 10.43 6.93
C THR A 99 0.66 10.13 8.05
N PRO A 100 0.67 10.90 9.16
CA PRO A 100 -0.33 10.76 10.22
C PRO A 100 -1.77 10.90 9.71
N GLU A 101 -2.01 11.83 8.79
CA GLU A 101 -3.34 12.09 8.22
C GLU A 101 -3.82 10.92 7.35
N LEU A 102 -2.90 10.27 6.63
CA LEU A 102 -3.20 9.05 5.89
C LEU A 102 -3.58 7.92 6.85
N ALA A 103 -2.79 7.70 7.90
CA ALA A 103 -3.02 6.64 8.90
C ALA A 103 -4.29 6.87 9.75
N GLU A 104 -4.74 8.12 9.89
CA GLU A 104 -6.01 8.43 10.54
C GLU A 104 -7.23 7.96 9.73
N ARG A 105 -7.10 7.87 8.40
CA ARG A 105 -8.22 7.57 7.50
C ARG A 105 -8.16 6.19 6.86
N PHE A 106 -6.96 5.64 6.69
CA PHE A 106 -6.72 4.40 5.96
C PHE A 106 -5.91 3.40 6.80
N ASP A 107 -6.14 2.12 6.55
CA ASP A 107 -5.12 1.11 6.83
C ASP A 107 -4.13 1.10 5.64
N THR A 108 -2.90 0.64 5.88
CA THR A 108 -1.83 0.67 4.87
C THR A 108 -1.02 -0.61 4.89
N SER A 109 -0.43 -0.96 3.74
CA SER A 109 0.59 -1.98 3.66
C SER A 109 1.86 -1.59 4.43
N ALA A 110 2.74 -2.55 4.66
CA ALA A 110 4.15 -2.27 4.89
C ALA A 110 4.73 -1.43 3.72
N ALA A 111 5.75 -0.63 4.01
CA ALA A 111 6.36 0.22 2.99
C ALA A 111 7.04 -0.62 1.89
N TYR A 112 6.86 -0.25 0.62
CA TYR A 112 7.49 -0.92 -0.53
C TYR A 112 8.73 -0.17 -1.06
N SER A 113 8.95 1.08 -0.66
CA SER A 113 10.22 1.77 -0.90
C SER A 113 11.26 1.37 0.15
N GLN A 114 12.52 1.27 -0.27
CA GLN A 114 13.64 1.11 0.65
C GLN A 114 13.97 2.47 1.29
N PRO A 115 14.18 2.56 2.60
CA PRO A 115 14.98 3.64 3.14
C PRO A 115 16.40 3.46 2.60
N ASP A 116 17.00 4.51 2.02
CA ASP A 116 18.38 4.46 1.53
C ASP A 116 19.33 3.98 2.64
N ALA A 117 19.73 2.71 2.59
CA ALA A 117 20.62 2.10 3.58
C ALA A 117 21.99 2.82 3.63
N GLN A 118 22.37 3.49 2.54
CA GLN A 118 23.59 4.31 2.46
C GLN A 118 23.54 5.61 3.29
N LEU A 119 22.34 6.13 3.57
CA LEU A 119 22.16 7.32 4.43
C LEU A 119 22.16 6.96 5.92
N LEU A 120 21.68 5.76 6.28
CA LEU A 120 21.72 5.26 7.65
C LEU A 120 23.14 4.90 8.11
N ALA A 121 23.96 4.33 7.22
CA ALA A 121 25.36 4.01 7.52
C ALA A 121 26.28 5.24 7.68
N LYS A 122 25.97 6.37 7.03
CA LYS A 122 26.74 7.63 7.16
C LYS A 122 26.39 8.45 8.40
N LYS A 123 25.22 8.23 9.02
CA LYS A 123 24.74 9.05 10.14
C LYS A 123 25.43 8.74 11.47
N ASP A 124 26.19 7.65 11.55
CA ASP A 124 26.87 7.21 12.78
C ASP A 124 28.29 7.77 12.95
N GLU A 125 28.84 8.52 11.98
CA GLU A 125 30.26 8.93 12.01
C GLU A 125 30.56 10.43 12.21
N THR A 126 29.60 11.33 12.41
CA THR A 126 30.00 12.76 12.55
C THR A 126 29.16 13.57 13.51
N GLN A 127 29.45 13.39 14.80
CA GLN A 127 29.39 14.49 15.76
C GLN A 127 30.57 15.44 15.49
N ARG A 128 30.32 16.68 15.01
CA ARG A 128 30.95 17.92 15.53
C ARG A 128 30.39 19.19 14.84
N PRO A 129 30.50 20.37 15.50
CA PRO A 129 29.54 21.46 15.34
C PRO A 129 30.07 22.71 14.58
N LEU A 130 29.11 23.62 14.34
CA LEU A 130 29.17 25.09 14.26
C LEU A 130 29.15 25.81 12.90
N MET A 131 28.17 26.73 12.83
CA MET A 131 28.14 28.07 12.23
C MET A 131 27.62 28.29 10.80
N MET A 132 26.94 29.44 10.71
CA MET A 132 26.04 29.93 9.68
C MET A 132 26.77 30.31 8.38
N ALA A 133 26.14 30.06 7.24
CA ALA A 133 26.28 30.89 6.04
C ALA A 133 24.97 30.87 5.25
N GLN A 134 24.42 32.06 5.05
CA GLN A 134 23.23 32.33 4.25
C GLN A 134 23.58 32.17 2.77
N SER A 135 22.78 31.41 2.03
CA SER A 135 22.50 31.55 0.59
C SER A 135 21.35 30.62 0.25
N PHE A 136 20.20 31.18 -0.13
CA PHE A 136 19.08 30.40 -0.65
C PHE A 136 19.46 29.79 -2.00
N GLN A 137 19.70 28.48 -2.00
CA GLN A 137 19.37 27.61 -3.12
C GLN A 137 18.16 26.79 -2.69
N PRO A 138 17.25 26.38 -3.58
CA PRO A 138 16.18 25.45 -3.22
C PRO A 138 16.86 24.14 -2.85
N GLU A 139 17.10 23.96 -1.56
CA GLU A 139 17.34 22.67 -0.96
C GLU A 139 16.10 21.84 -1.28
N GLU A 140 16.11 21.07 -2.38
CA GLU A 140 15.53 19.74 -2.30
C GLU A 140 16.25 19.08 -1.14
N LYS A 141 15.68 19.26 0.05
CA LYS A 141 16.12 18.54 1.22
C LYS A 141 15.99 17.07 0.84
N SER A 142 17.13 16.42 0.61
CA SER A 142 17.26 14.98 0.62
C SER A 142 16.93 14.51 2.04
N GLY A 143 15.64 14.60 2.37
CA GLY A 143 15.06 13.86 3.47
C GLY A 143 15.22 12.37 3.19
N PRO A 144 15.06 11.53 4.22
CA PRO A 144 15.00 10.08 3.98
C PRO A 144 13.96 9.82 2.88
N ALA A 145 14.28 8.94 1.93
CA ALA A 145 13.36 8.53 0.89
C ALA A 145 11.99 8.21 1.52
N PRO A 146 10.88 8.75 0.98
CA PRO A 146 9.57 8.60 1.61
C PRO A 146 9.24 7.12 1.74
N HIS A 147 8.69 6.72 2.89
CA HIS A 147 8.13 5.38 3.09
C HIS A 147 6.82 5.30 2.28
N LEU A 148 6.93 4.74 1.08
CA LEU A 148 5.81 4.60 0.16
C LEU A 148 4.98 3.38 0.57
N VAL A 149 3.68 3.57 0.72
CA VAL A 149 2.73 2.58 1.25
C VAL A 149 1.50 2.47 0.34
N ILE A 150 0.75 1.39 0.48
CA ILE A 150 -0.48 1.13 -0.28
C ILE A 150 -1.67 1.30 0.67
N PRO A 151 -2.42 2.42 0.62
CA PRO A 151 -3.61 2.60 1.43
C PRO A 151 -4.80 1.77 0.92
N PHE A 152 -5.62 1.33 1.86
CA PHE A 152 -6.91 0.67 1.65
C PHE A 152 -7.88 1.03 2.78
N GLN A 153 -9.14 0.60 2.66
CA GLN A 153 -10.17 0.88 3.66
C GLN A 153 -9.79 0.37 5.06
N LYS A 154 -10.07 1.18 6.08
CA LYS A 154 -9.86 0.79 7.49
C LYS A 154 -10.69 -0.41 7.90
N GLY A 155 -10.13 -1.18 8.83
CA GLY A 155 -10.85 -2.28 9.49
C GLY A 155 -10.81 -3.57 8.69
N ASN A 156 -9.81 -3.75 7.82
CA ASN A 156 -9.62 -4.97 7.02
C ASN A 156 -8.32 -5.71 7.38
N PRO A 157 -8.18 -6.23 8.61
CA PRO A 157 -6.95 -6.88 9.07
C PRO A 157 -6.57 -8.13 8.28
N ALA A 158 -7.54 -8.89 7.73
CA ALA A 158 -7.23 -10.09 6.95
C ALA A 158 -6.67 -9.70 5.57
N PHE A 159 -7.24 -8.67 4.95
CA PHE A 159 -6.67 -8.09 3.73
C PHE A 159 -5.27 -7.52 3.98
N LYS A 160 -5.09 -6.76 5.07
CA LYS A 160 -3.78 -6.23 5.46
C LYS A 160 -2.71 -7.32 5.54
N ALA A 161 -3.01 -8.39 6.27
CA ALA A 161 -2.09 -9.51 6.44
C ALA A 161 -1.76 -10.18 5.09
N SER A 162 -2.76 -10.36 4.23
CA SER A 162 -2.59 -10.95 2.90
C SER A 162 -1.70 -10.08 2.01
N LEU A 163 -1.95 -8.77 1.98
CA LEU A 163 -1.17 -7.81 1.21
C LEU A 163 0.28 -7.69 1.72
N ASP A 164 0.49 -7.66 3.04
CA ASP A 164 1.83 -7.61 3.64
C ASP A 164 2.62 -8.89 3.36
N ASN A 165 1.97 -10.06 3.42
CA ASN A 165 2.60 -11.34 3.08
C ASN A 165 2.97 -11.41 1.60
N ALA A 166 2.08 -10.97 0.70
CA ALA A 166 2.36 -10.84 -0.72
C ALA A 166 3.59 -9.95 -0.97
N LEU A 167 3.61 -8.75 -0.38
CA LEU A 167 4.74 -7.83 -0.50
C LEU A 167 6.03 -8.43 0.07
N THR A 168 5.94 -9.19 1.16
CA THR A 168 7.10 -9.88 1.76
C THR A 168 7.66 -10.94 0.82
N ARG A 169 6.81 -11.77 0.20
CA ARG A 169 7.27 -12.76 -0.80
C ARG A 169 7.95 -12.12 -2.00
N ILE A 170 7.38 -11.04 -2.53
CA ILE A 170 7.95 -10.27 -3.65
C ILE A 170 9.31 -9.66 -3.27
N LYS A 171 9.52 -9.31 -1.99
CA LYS A 171 10.82 -8.84 -1.48
C LYS A 171 11.80 -10.00 -1.33
N ASP A 172 11.40 -11.06 -0.66
CA ASP A 172 12.25 -12.18 -0.28
C ASP A 172 12.77 -12.97 -1.50
N ASP A 173 11.98 -13.05 -2.58
CA ASP A 173 12.39 -13.70 -3.84
C ASP A 173 13.13 -12.77 -4.81
N GLY A 174 13.37 -11.51 -4.41
CA GLY A 174 14.13 -10.52 -5.18
C GLY A 174 13.37 -9.87 -6.35
N ARG A 175 12.08 -10.19 -6.56
CA ARG A 175 11.29 -9.53 -7.61
C ARG A 175 11.20 -8.01 -7.41
N LEU A 176 11.05 -7.53 -6.17
CA LEU A 176 11.00 -6.09 -5.91
C LEU A 176 12.33 -5.40 -6.29
N GLU A 177 13.46 -6.04 -6.00
CA GLU A 177 14.78 -5.52 -6.35
C GLU A 177 14.94 -5.48 -7.88
N GLN A 178 14.60 -6.56 -8.59
CA GLN A 178 14.64 -6.61 -10.05
C GLN A 178 13.74 -5.54 -10.67
N LEU A 179 12.53 -5.34 -10.12
CA LEU A 179 11.60 -4.31 -10.56
C LEU A 179 12.19 -2.90 -10.35
N SER A 180 12.78 -2.66 -9.18
CA SER A 180 13.48 -1.41 -8.89
C SER A 180 14.64 -1.17 -9.83
N GLN A 181 15.46 -2.18 -10.12
CA GLN A 181 16.58 -2.04 -11.06
C GLN A 181 16.11 -1.74 -12.49
N LYS A 182 15.05 -2.41 -12.94
CA LYS A 182 14.45 -2.21 -14.26
C LYS A 182 13.99 -0.76 -14.47
N TRP A 183 13.26 -0.21 -13.51
CA TRP A 183 12.58 1.08 -13.66
C TRP A 183 13.35 2.27 -13.08
N LEU A 184 14.10 2.06 -11.99
CA LEU A 184 14.74 3.13 -11.20
C LEU A 184 16.27 3.06 -11.25
N GLY A 185 16.85 1.89 -11.58
CA GLY A 185 18.30 1.67 -11.57
C GLY A 185 19.12 2.43 -12.63
N LYS A 186 18.48 3.08 -13.61
CA LYS A 186 19.16 3.83 -14.67
C LYS A 186 19.40 5.32 -14.37
N GLN A 187 19.12 5.78 -13.14
CA GLN A 187 19.23 7.20 -12.75
C GLN A 187 20.53 7.54 -11.98
N GLN A 188 21.63 6.79 -12.19
CA GLN A 188 22.97 7.10 -11.66
C GLN A 188 23.97 7.31 -12.78
#